data_AF-A0A3P4ARL8-F1
#
_entry.id   AF-A0A3P4ARL8-F1
#
_cell.length_a   1.000
_cell.length_b   1.000
_cell.length_c   1.000
_cell.angle_alpha   90.00
_cell.angle_beta   90.00
_cell.angle_gamma   90.00
#
_symmetry.space_group_name_H-M   'P 1'
#
loop_
_entity.id
_entity.type
_entity.pdbx_description
1 polymer ?
#
loop_
_entity_poly.entity_id
_entity_poly.type
_entity_poly.pdbx_seq_one_letter_code
_entity_poly.pdbx_strand_id
1 'polypeptide(L)' 'MKERWIQNAITRPGRLRAYVRRVYGQAGFTQRGTIRMEILRELARRKDGIGRAARLAITLRRLK' A
#
# COMPACT_ATOMS: atom_id res chain seq x y z
N MET A 1 -2.72 -20.95 6.27
CA MET A 1 -3.67 -20.38 5.27
C MET A 1 -4.37 -19.09 5.73
N LYS A 2 -3.71 -18.18 6.49
CA LYS A 2 -4.32 -16.91 6.94
C LYS A 2 -3.72 -15.63 6.33
N GLU A 3 -2.62 -15.72 5.59
CA GLU A 3 -1.93 -14.53 5.06
C GLU A 3 -2.51 -14.02 3.74
N ARG A 4 -3.30 -14.83 3.02
CA ARG A 4 -3.75 -14.48 1.66
C ARG A 4 -4.78 -13.37 1.60
N TRP A 5 -5.58 -13.11 2.65
CA TRP A 5 -6.57 -12.03 2.56
C TRP A 5 -5.93 -10.64 2.73
N ILE A 6 -4.94 -10.50 3.62
CA ILE A 6 -4.14 -9.29 3.79
C ILE A 6 -3.23 -9.10 2.60
N GLN A 7 -2.58 -10.18 2.14
CA GLN A 7 -1.85 -10.15 0.88
C GLN A 7 -2.82 -9.70 -0.21
N ASN A 8 -3.99 -10.31 -0.40
CA ASN A 8 -5.02 -9.94 -1.40
C ASN A 8 -5.67 -8.58 -1.20
N ALA A 9 -5.69 -7.99 -0.01
CA ALA A 9 -6.11 -6.59 0.17
C ALA A 9 -5.03 -5.62 -0.32
N ILE A 10 -3.76 -6.07 -0.31
CA ILE A 10 -2.59 -5.38 -0.85
C ILE A 10 -2.34 -5.77 -2.34
N THR A 11 -2.66 -7.01 -2.77
CA THR A 11 -2.48 -7.60 -4.11
C THR A 11 -3.73 -7.58 -4.98
N ARG A 12 -4.95 -7.33 -4.48
CA ARG A 12 -6.04 -6.80 -5.31
C ARG A 12 -5.64 -5.36 -5.62
N PRO A 13 -5.03 -5.09 -6.79
CA PRO A 13 -4.13 -3.95 -7.00
C PRO A 13 -4.84 -2.59 -7.10
N GLY A 14 -6.14 -2.54 -6.83
CA GLY A 14 -7.05 -1.71 -7.60
C GLY A 14 -6.86 -0.21 -7.39
N ARG A 15 -6.77 0.23 -6.13
CA ARG A 15 -6.79 1.68 -5.84
C ARG A 15 -5.47 2.24 -5.35
N LEU A 16 -4.91 1.71 -4.26
CA LEU A 16 -3.66 2.24 -3.70
C LEU A 16 -2.46 1.91 -4.60
N ARG A 17 -2.35 0.67 -5.08
CA ARG A 17 -1.25 0.25 -5.97
C ARG A 17 -1.36 0.90 -7.36
N ALA A 18 -2.55 0.99 -7.94
CA ALA A 18 -2.76 1.75 -9.18
C ALA A 18 -2.45 3.24 -9.00
N TYR A 19 -2.86 3.85 -7.88
CA TYR A 19 -2.53 5.23 -7.57
C TYR A 19 -1.03 5.44 -7.44
N VAL A 20 -0.34 4.58 -6.67
CA VAL A 20 1.12 4.67 -6.50
C VAL A 20 1.85 4.47 -7.83
N ARG A 21 1.42 3.51 -8.65
CA ARG A 21 2.00 3.29 -9.99
C ARG A 21 1.74 4.44 -10.95
N ARG A 22 0.59 5.11 -10.84
CA ARG A 22 0.25 6.29 -11.65
C ARG A 22 1.04 7.54 -11.24
N VAL A 23 1.24 7.75 -9.93
CA VAL A 23 1.84 8.97 -9.38
C VAL A 23 3.36 8.86 -9.23
N TYR A 24 3.85 7.73 -8.71
CA TYR A 24 5.26 7.52 -8.37
C TYR A 24 5.95 6.51 -9.29
N GLY A 25 5.22 5.89 -10.23
CA GLY A 25 5.79 4.93 -11.17
C GLY A 25 6.44 3.73 -10.48
N GLN A 26 7.55 3.25 -11.03
CA GLN A 26 8.33 2.15 -10.43
C GLN A 26 9.03 2.57 -9.13
N ALA A 27 9.34 3.86 -8.96
CA ALA A 27 9.99 4.38 -7.74
C ALA A 27 9.10 4.24 -6.49
N GLY A 28 7.79 4.06 -6.66
CA GLY A 28 6.88 3.80 -5.55
C GLY A 28 6.92 2.37 -5.01
N PHE A 29 7.67 1.48 -5.65
CA PHE A 29 7.77 0.07 -5.28
C PHE A 29 9.20 -0.31 -4.87
N THR A 30 9.29 -1.23 -3.91
CA THR A 30 10.52 -1.94 -3.56
C THR A 30 10.87 -2.94 -4.66
N GLN A 31 12.11 -3.44 -4.69
CA GLN A 31 12.54 -4.53 -5.59
C GLN A 31 11.65 -5.79 -5.51
N ARG A 32 11.00 -6.04 -4.36
CA ARG A 32 10.04 -7.15 -4.14
C ARG A 32 8.63 -6.88 -4.70
N GLY A 33 8.38 -5.73 -5.32
CA GLY A 33 7.08 -5.35 -5.87
C GLY A 33 6.06 -4.81 -4.85
N THR A 34 6.44 -4.63 -3.58
CA THR A 34 5.61 -3.98 -2.54
C THR A 34 5.77 -2.47 -2.52
N ILE A 35 4.77 -1.71 -2.04
CA ILE A 35 4.87 -0.23 -1.95
C ILE A 35 5.93 0.14 -0.91
N ARG A 36 6.78 1.13 -1.22
CA ARG A 36 7.80 1.64 -0.30
C ARG A 36 7.15 2.24 0.95
N MET A 37 7.79 2.03 2.09
CA MET A 37 7.25 2.45 3.39
C MET A 37 7.13 3.97 3.50
N GLU A 38 8.08 4.71 2.92
CA GLU A 38 8.05 6.18 2.84
C GLU A 38 6.79 6.70 2.16
N ILE A 39 6.41 6.10 1.02
CA ILE A 39 5.22 6.47 0.26
C ILE A 39 3.96 6.15 1.06
N LEU A 40 3.91 4.99 1.74
CA LEU A 40 2.78 4.67 2.60
C LEU A 40 2.61 5.70 3.72
N ARG A 41 3.71 6.16 4.34
CA ARG A 41 3.67 7.19 5.40
C ARG A 41 3.21 8.54 4.88
N GLU A 42 3.66 8.91 3.69
CA GLU A 42 3.23 10.13 3.01
C GLU A 42 1.72 10.07 2.71
N LEU A 43 1.26 8.99 2.07
CA LEU A 43 -0.15 8.79 1.73
C LEU A 43 -1.04 8.67 2.96
N ALA A 44 -0.53 8.10 4.07
CA ALA A 44 -1.26 7.98 5.33
C ALA A 44 -1.62 9.33 5.96
N ARG A 45 -0.99 10.45 5.55
CA ARG A 45 -1.37 11.80 5.98
C ARG A 45 -2.63 12.32 5.28
N ARG A 46 -3.01 11.72 4.15
CA ARG A 46 -4.21 12.12 3.40
C ARG A 46 -5.48 11.75 4.17
N LYS A 47 -6.50 12.61 4.11
CA LYS A 47 -7.81 12.35 4.74
C LYS A 47 -8.79 11.62 3.81
N ASP A 48 -8.37 11.26 2.60
CA ASP A 48 -9.18 10.58 1.60
C ASP A 48 -9.12 9.05 1.71
N GLY A 49 -9.80 8.36 0.78
CA GLY A 49 -9.80 6.90 0.70
C GLY A 49 -8.42 6.29 0.44
N ILE A 50 -7.50 7.03 -0.21
CA ILE A 50 -6.12 6.59 -0.41
C ILE A 50 -5.36 6.60 0.91
N GLY A 51 -5.52 7.65 1.72
CA GLY A 51 -4.91 7.71 3.05
C GLY A 51 -5.44 6.67 4.01
N ARG A 52 -6.75 6.35 3.94
CA ARG A 52 -7.31 5.23 4.74
C ARG A 52 -6.71 3.89 4.33
N ALA A 53 -6.54 3.64 3.03
CA ALA A 53 -5.88 2.44 2.53
C ALA A 53 -4.40 2.37 2.91
N ALA A 54 -3.69 3.50 2.85
CA ALA A 54 -2.29 3.58 3.27
C ALA A 54 -2.12 3.30 4.77
N ARG A 55 -2.95 3.91 5.64
CA ARG A 55 -2.96 3.62 7.08
C ARG A 55 -3.22 2.15 7.37
N LEU A 56 -4.20 1.56 6.69
CA LEU A 56 -4.48 0.13 6.81
C LEU A 56 -3.27 -0.72 6.40
N ALA A 57 -2.64 -0.42 5.26
CA ALA A 57 -1.45 -1.14 4.81
C ALA A 57 -0.28 -1.05 5.80
N ILE A 58 -0.09 0.10 6.46
CA ILE A 58 0.90 0.27 7.53
C ILE A 58 0.58 -0.64 8.72
N THR A 59 -0.67 -0.62 9.19
CA THR A 59 -1.10 -1.44 10.34
C THR A 59 -0.94 -2.93 10.05
N LEU A 60 -1.38 -3.39 8.87
CA LEU A 60 -1.28 -4.79 8.47
C LEU A 60 0.18 -5.26 8.37
N ARG A 61 1.12 -4.38 8.02
CA ARG A 61 2.54 -4.68 7.98
C ARG A 61 3.18 -4.79 9.37
N ARG A 62 2.58 -4.19 10.41
CA ARG A 62 3.06 -4.28 11.81
C ARG A 62 2.56 -5.53 12.53
N LEU A 63 1.41 -6.07 12.12
CA LEU A 63 0.80 -7.26 12.71
C LEU A 63 1.34 -8.58 12.12
N LYS A 64 2.39 -8.48 11.28
CA LYS A 64 3.00 -9.58 10.55
C LYS A 64 4.46 -9.69 10.95
#